data_AF-A0A7X8UIH4-F1
#
_entry.id   AF-A0A7X8UIH4-F1
#
_cell.length_a   1.000
_cell.length_b   1.000
_cell.length_c   1.000
_cell.angle_alpha   90.00
_cell.angle_beta   90.00
_cell.angle_gamma   90.00
#
_symmetry.space_group_name_H-M   'P 1'
#
loop_
_entity.id
_entity.type
_entity.pdbx_description
1 polymer ?
#
loop_
_entity_poly.entity_id
_entity_poly.type
_entity_poly.pdbx_seq_one_letter_code
_entity_poly.pdbx_strand_id
1 'polypeptide(L)'
;MGTRGYRYKTSHSLSGPGDGGKTGSWRIQRPVIDLERCTPARRGTEVCFICWLYCPDSVISRTIPPVIDYEYCKGCGICAEECPTKAITMIDEADAYQDDEGLQACSTEGPRPCT
;
A
#
# COMPACT_ATOMS: atom_id res chain seq x y z
N MET A 1 -6.49 -8.11 -21.00
CA MET A 1 -6.44 -7.90 -19.53
C MET A 1 -6.43 -9.25 -18.85
N GLY A 2 -5.34 -9.59 -18.16
CA GLY A 2 -5.11 -10.90 -17.54
C GLY A 2 -3.62 -11.18 -17.61
N THR A 3 -2.90 -10.92 -16.51
CA THR A 3 -1.45 -11.06 -16.42
C THR A 3 -1.06 -12.52 -16.65
N ARG A 4 -0.53 -12.82 -17.85
CA ARG A 4 -0.22 -14.16 -18.38
C ARG A 4 0.85 -14.95 -17.58
N GLY A 5 1.29 -14.49 -16.41
CA GLY A 5 2.37 -15.10 -15.62
C GLY A 5 1.94 -15.85 -14.35
N TYR A 6 0.69 -15.71 -13.88
CA TYR A 6 0.29 -16.23 -12.56
C TYR A 6 -0.48 -17.56 -12.56
N ARG A 7 -0.59 -18.23 -13.71
CA ARG A 7 -1.29 -19.51 -13.81
C ARG A 7 -0.29 -20.67 -13.87
N TYR A 8 0.13 -21.17 -12.72
CA TYR A 8 0.79 -22.48 -12.62
C TYR A 8 -0.18 -23.54 -12.10
N LYS A 9 0.03 -24.78 -12.53
CA LYS A 9 -0.74 -25.93 -12.04
C LYS A 9 -0.13 -26.41 -10.72
N THR A 10 -0.59 -25.87 -9.61
CA THR A 10 -0.30 -26.37 -8.26
C THR A 10 -1.54 -26.97 -7.63
N SER A 11 -1.36 -27.89 -6.67
CA SER A 11 -2.45 -28.49 -5.90
C SER A 11 -3.16 -27.49 -4.97
N HIS A 12 -2.55 -26.32 -4.76
CA HIS A 12 -3.09 -25.25 -3.93
C HIS A 12 -3.20 -23.97 -4.76
N SER A 13 -4.26 -23.22 -4.52
CA SER A 13 -4.43 -21.86 -5.02
C SER A 13 -3.37 -20.98 -4.38
N LEU A 14 -2.58 -20.32 -5.20
CA LEU A 14 -1.69 -19.26 -4.75
C LEU A 14 -2.28 -17.95 -5.20
N SER A 15 -2.38 -17.01 -4.27
CA SER A 15 -3.00 -15.71 -4.48
C SER A 15 -2.26 -14.98 -5.61
N GLY A 16 -2.97 -14.74 -6.72
CA GLY A 16 -2.48 -13.85 -7.78
C GLY A 16 -2.53 -12.39 -7.35
N PRO A 17 -1.85 -11.49 -8.08
CA PRO A 17 -1.83 -10.06 -7.77
C PRO A 17 -3.19 -9.44 -8.08
N GLY A 18 -4.06 -9.39 -7.06
CA GLY A 18 -5.39 -8.78 -7.09
C GLY A 18 -6.39 -9.44 -8.05
N ASP A 19 -7.63 -9.66 -7.60
CA ASP A 19 -8.72 -10.16 -8.47
C ASP A 19 -9.02 -9.19 -9.65
N GLY A 20 -8.67 -7.90 -9.50
CA GLY A 20 -8.90 -6.83 -10.49
C GLY A 20 -7.69 -6.40 -11.32
N GLY A 21 -6.50 -7.00 -11.17
CA GLY A 21 -5.26 -6.49 -11.77
C GLY A 21 -4.62 -5.35 -10.96
N LYS A 22 -3.99 -4.36 -11.62
CA LYS A 22 -3.32 -3.22 -10.93
C LYS A 22 -4.37 -2.29 -10.31
N THR A 23 -4.67 -2.48 -9.03
CA THR A 23 -5.74 -1.79 -8.29
C THR A 23 -5.29 -0.51 -7.58
N GLY A 24 -4.04 -0.10 -7.74
CA GLY A 24 -3.48 1.05 -7.04
C GLY A 24 -4.16 2.39 -7.38
N SER A 25 -4.69 2.54 -8.59
CA SER A 25 -5.37 3.78 -9.00
C SER A 25 -6.73 4.02 -8.34
N TRP A 26 -7.23 3.07 -7.54
CA TRP A 26 -8.55 3.16 -6.91
C TRP A 26 -8.53 3.97 -5.61
N ARG A 27 -7.34 4.31 -5.11
CA ARG A 27 -7.17 5.03 -3.85
C ARG A 27 -7.65 6.46 -3.96
N ILE A 28 -8.38 6.87 -2.94
CA ILE A 28 -8.56 8.28 -2.57
C ILE A 28 -7.57 8.62 -1.45
N GLN A 29 -7.34 7.67 -0.54
CA GLN A 29 -6.43 7.79 0.60
C GLN A 29 -5.46 6.60 0.64
N ARG A 30 -4.21 6.84 1.07
CA ARG A 30 -3.20 5.80 1.28
C ARG A 30 -2.82 5.64 2.76
N PRO A 31 -2.61 4.39 3.21
CA PRO A 31 -2.07 4.13 4.53
C PRO A 31 -0.56 4.44 4.57
N VAL A 32 -0.15 5.26 5.53
CA VAL A 32 1.26 5.54 5.84
C VAL A 32 1.59 4.96 7.21
N ILE A 33 2.65 4.15 7.26
CA ILE A 33 3.08 3.49 8.50
C ILE A 33 4.12 4.37 9.20
N ASP A 34 3.83 4.75 10.45
CA ASP A 34 4.80 5.32 11.37
C ASP A 34 5.66 4.20 11.98
N LEU A 35 6.93 4.16 11.58
CA LEU A 35 7.89 3.13 11.99
C LEU A 35 8.25 3.20 13.49
N GLU A 36 8.14 4.37 14.13
CA GLU A 36 8.44 4.53 15.55
C GLU A 36 7.35 3.91 16.43
N ARG A 37 6.10 3.98 15.97
CA ARG A 37 4.92 3.44 16.66
C ARG A 37 4.61 1.98 16.28
N CYS A 38 5.10 1.53 15.13
CA CYS A 38 4.88 0.19 14.63
C CYS A 38 5.64 -0.85 15.48
N THR A 39 4.93 -1.74 16.19
CA THR A 39 5.58 -2.73 17.08
C THR A 39 6.63 -3.60 16.39
N PRO A 40 6.37 -4.17 15.18
CA PRO A 40 7.40 -4.91 14.43
C PRO A 40 8.65 -4.09 14.11
N ALA A 41 8.47 -2.84 13.66
CA ALA A 41 9.60 -1.97 13.31
C ALA A 41 10.36 -1.50 14.56
N ARG A 42 9.65 -1.08 15.60
CA ARG A 42 10.22 -0.61 16.87
C ARG A 42 10.98 -1.69 17.63
N ARG A 43 10.48 -2.93 17.63
CA ARG A 43 11.11 -4.06 18.35
C ARG A 43 12.09 -4.86 17.49
N GLY A 44 12.02 -4.73 16.17
CA GLY A 44 12.83 -5.56 15.27
C GLY A 44 12.46 -7.04 15.30
N THR A 45 11.20 -7.39 15.58
CA THR A 45 10.75 -8.79 15.74
C THR A 45 9.36 -9.00 15.17
N GLU A 46 9.07 -10.22 14.71
CA GLU A 46 7.85 -10.62 14.02
C GLU A 46 6.65 -10.86 14.98
N VAL A 47 6.14 -9.81 15.65
CA VAL A 47 5.15 -10.00 16.75
C VAL A 47 3.69 -9.68 16.40
N CYS A 48 3.41 -8.60 15.65
CA CYS A 48 2.04 -8.09 15.46
C CYS A 48 1.43 -8.55 14.13
N PHE A 49 1.90 -7.99 13.00
CA PHE A 49 1.43 -8.29 11.64
C PHE A 49 -0.10 -8.38 11.46
N ILE A 50 -0.86 -7.67 12.32
CA ILE A 50 -2.32 -7.61 12.23
C ILE A 50 -2.73 -6.93 10.92
N CYS A 51 -2.04 -5.84 10.54
CA CYS A 51 -2.26 -5.18 9.26
C CYS A 51 -2.12 -6.14 8.06
N TRP A 52 -1.13 -7.05 8.10
CA TRP A 52 -0.95 -8.09 7.09
C TRP A 52 -2.10 -9.10 7.09
N LEU A 53 -2.48 -9.59 8.27
CA LEU A 53 -3.51 -10.62 8.43
C LEU A 53 -4.89 -10.15 7.94
N TYR A 54 -5.25 -8.89 8.23
CA TYR A 54 -6.56 -8.33 7.90
C TYR A 54 -6.62 -7.66 6.51
N CYS A 55 -5.50 -7.61 5.78
CA CYS A 55 -5.49 -7.02 4.46
C CYS A 55 -6.25 -7.92 3.46
N PRO A 56 -7.42 -7.49 2.92
CA PRO A 56 -8.23 -8.34 2.05
C PRO A 56 -7.54 -8.65 0.72
N ASP A 57 -6.68 -7.74 0.26
CA ASP A 57 -5.92 -7.87 -0.98
C ASP A 57 -4.49 -8.40 -0.75
N SER A 58 -4.11 -8.71 0.51
CA SER A 58 -2.79 -9.25 0.87
C SER A 58 -1.60 -8.45 0.30
N VAL A 59 -1.70 -7.11 0.27
CA VAL A 59 -0.68 -6.22 -0.32
C VAL A 59 0.44 -5.82 0.65
N ILE A 60 0.32 -6.23 1.92
CA ILE A 60 1.30 -5.93 2.95
C ILE A 60 2.28 -7.10 3.03
N SER A 61 3.57 -6.84 3.22
CA SER A 61 4.59 -7.87 3.39
C SER A 61 4.83 -8.17 4.87
N ARG A 62 5.10 -9.44 5.21
CA ARG A 62 5.57 -9.86 6.54
C ARG A 62 7.07 -9.62 6.70
N THR A 63 7.53 -8.42 6.41
CA THR A 63 8.91 -7.98 6.57
C THR A 63 9.06 -7.09 7.79
N ILE A 64 10.29 -6.86 8.25
CA ILE A 64 10.60 -5.90 9.30
C ILE A 64 11.49 -4.80 8.68
N PRO A 65 10.98 -3.57 8.47
CA PRO A 65 9.60 -3.12 8.70
C PRO A 65 8.59 -3.68 7.66
N PRO A 66 7.28 -3.68 7.97
CA PRO A 66 6.26 -4.09 7.02
C PRO A 66 6.20 -3.11 5.84
N VAL A 67 6.17 -3.65 4.63
CA VAL A 67 6.11 -2.87 3.38
C VAL A 67 4.73 -3.04 2.75
N ILE A 68 4.15 -1.95 2.26
CA ILE A 68 2.87 -1.94 1.55
C ILE A 68 3.15 -1.80 0.06
N ASP A 69 2.58 -2.70 -0.75
CA ASP A 69 2.59 -2.57 -2.20
C ASP A 69 1.47 -1.62 -2.66
N TYR A 70 1.84 -0.39 -3.00
CA TYR A 70 0.91 0.62 -3.52
C TYR A 70 0.51 0.38 -4.98
N GLU A 71 1.08 -0.59 -5.71
CA GLU A 71 0.56 -0.94 -7.05
C GLU A 71 -0.80 -1.65 -6.96
N TYR A 72 -1.06 -2.31 -5.83
CA TYR A 72 -2.27 -3.10 -5.59
C TYR A 72 -3.12 -2.61 -4.42
N CYS A 73 -2.59 -1.77 -3.53
CA CYS A 73 -3.35 -1.23 -2.41
C CYS A 73 -4.57 -0.42 -2.88
N LYS A 74 -5.78 -0.82 -2.46
CA LYS A 74 -7.04 -0.11 -2.74
C LYS A 74 -7.32 1.07 -1.81
N GLY A 75 -6.57 1.21 -0.71
CA GLY A 75 -6.81 2.27 0.28
C GLY A 75 -8.06 2.04 1.15
N CYS A 76 -8.41 0.79 1.43
CA CYS A 76 -9.63 0.45 2.18
C CYS A 76 -9.62 0.83 3.68
N GLY A 77 -8.49 1.22 4.25
CA GLY A 77 -8.39 1.67 5.65
C GLY A 77 -8.44 0.57 6.73
N ILE A 78 -8.76 -0.68 6.41
CA ILE A 78 -8.89 -1.78 7.40
C ILE A 78 -7.61 -1.94 8.23
N CYS A 79 -6.44 -1.82 7.60
CA CYS A 79 -5.16 -1.92 8.30
C CYS A 79 -4.95 -0.83 9.37
N ALA A 80 -5.52 0.37 9.17
CA ALA A 80 -5.42 1.46 10.13
C ALA A 80 -6.35 1.25 11.34
N GLU A 81 -7.57 0.77 11.09
CA GLU A 81 -8.55 0.47 12.15
C GLU A 81 -8.12 -0.71 13.03
N GLU A 82 -7.62 -1.79 12.44
CA GLU A 82 -7.20 -2.98 13.18
C GLU A 82 -5.85 -2.82 13.88
N CYS A 83 -5.13 -1.71 13.65
CA CYS A 83 -3.82 -1.50 14.24
C CYS A 83 -3.94 -1.22 15.76
N PRO A 84 -3.43 -2.09 16.66
CA PRO A 84 -3.58 -1.90 18.09
C PRO A 84 -2.82 -0.69 18.63
N THR A 85 -1.71 -0.32 17.97
CA THR A 85 -0.90 0.86 18.34
C THR A 85 -1.26 2.10 17.53
N LYS A 86 -2.25 2.02 16.63
CA LYS A 86 -2.64 3.11 15.70
C LYS A 86 -1.42 3.72 14.99
N ALA A 87 -0.49 2.86 14.57
CA ALA A 87 0.73 3.25 13.88
C ALA A 87 0.51 3.57 12.39
N ILE A 88 -0.69 3.33 11.85
CA ILE A 88 -1.01 3.54 10.44
C ILE A 88 -1.99 4.70 10.35
N THR A 89 -1.64 5.71 9.56
CA THR A 89 -2.48 6.89 9.30
C THR A 89 -2.91 6.90 7.84
N MET A 90 -4.18 7.18 7.58
CA MET A 90 -4.68 7.37 6.22
C MET A 90 -4.44 8.82 5.81
N ILE A 91 -3.77 9.03 4.68
CA ILE A 91 -3.46 10.35 4.11
C ILE A 91 -4.09 10.42 2.72
N ASP A 92 -4.63 11.56 2.33
CA ASP A 92 -5.19 11.74 0.98
C ASP A 92 -4.10 11.58 -0.08
N GLU A 93 -4.37 10.87 -1.17
CA GLU A 93 -3.37 10.60 -2.22
C GLU A 93 -2.83 11.92 -2.78
N ALA A 94 -3.65 12.97 -2.84
CA ALA A 94 -3.30 14.31 -3.30
C ALA A 94 -2.18 14.97 -2.46
N ASP A 95 -2.24 14.86 -1.14
CA ASP A 95 -1.23 15.43 -0.23
C ASP A 95 0.10 14.68 -0.31
N ALA A 96 0.04 13.48 -0.86
CA ALA A 96 1.06 12.47 -0.74
C ALA A 96 1.95 12.39 -2.02
N TYR A 97 1.62 13.15 -3.07
CA TYR A 97 2.49 13.36 -4.25
C TYR A 97 3.70 14.28 -3.97
N GLN A 98 3.85 14.78 -2.75
CA GLN A 98 4.94 15.70 -2.39
C GLN A 98 6.28 14.99 -2.15
N ASP A 99 6.29 13.67 -1.95
CA ASP A 99 7.47 12.94 -1.44
C ASP A 99 8.10 11.92 -2.41
N ASP A 100 7.45 11.59 -3.54
CA ASP A 100 7.94 10.62 -4.52
C ASP A 100 8.15 11.33 -5.87
N GLU A 101 9.30 11.99 -6.03
CA GLU A 101 9.84 12.58 -7.26
C GLU A 101 8.84 13.36 -8.16
N GLY A 102 8.64 14.64 -7.84
CA GLY A 102 8.53 15.68 -8.87
C GLY A 102 7.31 15.61 -9.80
N LEU A 103 6.10 15.52 -9.27
CA LEU A 103 4.94 16.02 -10.00
C LEU A 103 4.76 17.49 -9.65
N GLN A 104 5.44 18.33 -10.45
CA GLN A 104 5.11 19.73 -10.60
C GLN A 104 3.59 19.81 -10.72
N ALA A 105 2.95 20.35 -9.67
CA ALA A 105 1.58 20.81 -9.79
C ALA A 105 1.50 21.64 -11.07
N CYS A 106 0.31 21.75 -11.65
CA CYS A 106 0.04 22.78 -12.63
C CYS A 106 0.14 24.16 -11.95
N SER A 107 1.36 24.55 -11.59
CA SER A 107 1.77 25.90 -11.31
C SER A 107 1.92 26.53 -12.68
N THR A 108 1.39 27.73 -12.87
CA THR A 108 1.42 28.51 -14.12
C THR A 108 2.84 28.81 -14.65
N GLU A 109 3.86 28.26 -14.01
CA GLU A 109 5.29 28.52 -14.20
C GLU A 109 6.06 27.19 -14.04
N GLY A 110 5.95 26.30 -15.03
CA GLY A 110 6.60 24.97 -15.05
C GLY A 110 6.58 24.31 -16.43
N PRO A 111 7.55 23.42 -16.76
CA PRO A 111 8.03 23.16 -18.13
C PRO A 111 7.12 22.30 -19.02
N ARG A 112 5.90 21.97 -18.56
CA ARG A 112 4.89 21.32 -19.39
C ARG A 112 3.58 22.09 -19.27
N PRO A 113 3.34 23.09 -20.16
CA PRO A 113 2.08 23.80 -20.14
C PRO A 113 0.94 22.83 -20.46
N CYS A 114 -0.18 22.99 -19.77
CA CYS A 114 -1.44 22.32 -20.07
C CYS A 114 -2.08 22.91 -21.33
N THR A 115 -1.44 22.71 -22.49
CA THR A 115 -2.06 22.86 -23.81
C THR A 115 -2.46 21.50 -24.36
#